data_AF-A0A9E5XW74-F1
#
_entry.id   AF-A0A9E5XW74-F1
#
_cell.length_a   1.000
_cell.length_b   1.000
_cell.length_c   1.000
_cell.angle_alpha   90.00
_cell.angle_beta   90.00
_cell.angle_gamma   90.00
#
_symmetry.space_group_name_H-M   'P 1'
#
loop_
_entity.id
_entity.type
_entity.pdbx_description
1 polymer ?
#
loop_
_entity_poly.entity_id
_entity_poly.type
_entity_poly.pdbx_seq_one_letter_code
_entity_poly.pdbx_strand_id
1 'polypeptide(L)'
;MNLEITGKLIKKLPEQTGEGKFGKWIKQEFVIETQDQYPKKVCFSTWGDKTDILKKFSEGDIITVSFNPESREYNERWYTDLRAWKITGTENQDNKEDMPPPFTEDDIPPEEDDLPF
;
A
#
# COMPACT_ATOMS: atom_id res chain seq x y z
N MET A 1 -13.52 15.85 11.16
CA MET A 1 -12.30 15.25 11.71
C MET A 1 -11.81 14.22 10.71
N ASN A 2 -10.64 14.43 10.12
CA ASN A 2 -9.91 13.43 9.33
C ASN A 2 -9.04 12.63 10.30
N LEU A 3 -9.21 11.31 10.31
CA LEU A 3 -8.29 10.42 11.02
C LEU A 3 -7.43 9.73 9.97
N GLU A 4 -6.12 9.81 10.17
CA GLU A 4 -5.12 9.22 9.28
C GLU A 4 -4.06 8.50 10.09
N ILE A 5 -3.54 7.44 9.51
CA ILE A 5 -2.46 6.66 10.11
C ILE A 5 -1.51 6.21 9.01
N THR A 6 -0.21 6.29 9.28
CA THR A 6 0.82 5.81 8.36
C THR A 6 1.44 4.55 8.93
N GLY A 7 1.61 3.54 8.09
CA GLY A 7 2.17 2.26 8.50
C GLY A 7 2.56 1.39 7.33
N LYS A 8 3.28 0.32 7.64
CA LYS A 8 3.65 -0.71 6.68
C LYS A 8 2.47 -1.66 6.47
N LEU A 9 2.06 -1.89 5.24
CA LEU A 9 1.07 -2.91 4.90
C LEU A 9 1.66 -4.30 5.17
N ILE A 10 1.15 -5.01 6.16
CA ILE A 10 1.71 -6.32 6.56
C ILE A 10 0.90 -7.51 6.05
N LYS A 11 -0.40 -7.32 5.83
CA LYS A 11 -1.27 -8.41 5.39
C LYS A 11 -2.52 -7.91 4.70
N LYS A 12 -2.88 -8.55 3.59
CA LYS A 12 -4.22 -8.44 3.00
C LYS A 12 -5.04 -9.67 3.35
N LEU A 13 -6.25 -9.45 3.85
CA LEU A 13 -7.22 -10.52 4.10
C LEU A 13 -8.01 -10.80 2.81
N PRO A 14 -8.57 -12.01 2.68
CA PRO A 14 -9.37 -12.37 1.51
C PRO A 14 -10.58 -11.43 1.35
N GLU A 15 -10.91 -11.12 0.10
CA GLU A 15 -12.10 -10.34 -0.23
C GLU A 15 -13.35 -11.10 0.20
N GLN A 16 -14.24 -10.41 0.91
CA GLN A 16 -15.55 -10.89 1.29
C GLN A 16 -16.57 -10.25 0.37
N THR A 17 -17.44 -11.07 -0.23
CA THR A 17 -18.54 -10.59 -1.05
C THR A 17 -19.85 -11.08 -0.47
N GLY A 18 -20.91 -10.31 -0.66
CA GLY A 18 -22.24 -10.71 -0.23
C GLY A 18 -23.32 -9.93 -0.97
N GLU A 19 -24.57 -10.34 -0.77
CA GLU A 19 -25.73 -9.62 -1.27
C GLU A 19 -26.37 -8.85 -0.13
N GLY A 20 -26.49 -7.53 -0.31
CA GLY A 20 -27.13 -6.63 0.64
C GLY A 20 -28.37 -5.98 0.02
N LYS A 21 -29.08 -5.18 0.83
CA LYS A 21 -30.27 -4.42 0.40
C LYS A 21 -30.03 -3.52 -0.83
N PHE A 22 -28.79 -3.09 -1.06
CA PHE A 22 -28.40 -2.20 -2.16
C PHE A 22 -27.61 -2.91 -3.26
N GLY A 23 -27.66 -4.25 -3.31
CA GLY A 23 -26.95 -5.07 -4.28
C GLY A 23 -25.72 -5.77 -3.71
N LYS A 24 -24.85 -6.25 -4.59
CA LYS A 24 -23.63 -6.95 -4.21
C LYS A 24 -22.65 -5.97 -3.56
N TRP A 25 -22.19 -6.30 -2.36
CA TRP A 25 -21.13 -5.56 -1.69
C TRP A 25 -19.86 -6.38 -1.69
N ILE A 26 -18.73 -5.67 -1.74
CA ILE A 26 -17.39 -6.23 -1.63
C ILE A 26 -16.73 -5.52 -0.46
N LYS A 27 -16.21 -6.29 0.49
CA LYS A 27 -15.40 -5.83 1.63
C LYS A 27 -14.04 -6.49 1.52
N GLN A 28 -12.97 -5.72 1.72
CA GLN A 28 -11.65 -6.27 1.89
C GLN A 28 -11.00 -5.68 3.13
N GLU A 29 -10.43 -6.53 3.96
CA GLU A 29 -9.72 -6.13 5.16
C GLU A 29 -8.21 -6.20 4.93
N PHE A 30 -7.46 -5.36 5.62
CA PHE A 30 -6.01 -5.37 5.58
C PHE A 30 -5.45 -4.87 6.90
N VAL A 31 -4.22 -5.27 7.20
CA VAL A 31 -3.54 -4.93 8.43
C VAL A 31 -2.30 -4.12 8.09
N ILE A 32 -2.14 -2.99 8.76
CA ILE A 32 -0.91 -2.21 8.75
C ILE A 32 -0.21 -2.32 10.10
N GLU A 33 1.09 -2.12 10.10
CA GLU A 33 1.91 -1.96 11.29
C GLU A 33 2.39 -0.51 11.38
N THR A 34 2.13 0.15 12.50
CA THR A 34 2.55 1.56 12.69
C THR A 34 4.06 1.68 12.84
N GLN A 35 4.63 2.84 12.46
CA GLN A 35 6.07 3.11 12.51
C GLN A 35 6.53 3.80 13.80
N ASP A 36 5.76 3.64 14.88
CA ASP A 36 6.09 4.22 16.18
C ASP A 36 7.16 3.40 16.93
N GLN A 37 7.70 3.95 18.02
CA GLN A 37 8.59 3.23 18.94
C GLN A 37 8.00 1.89 19.43
N TYR A 38 6.67 1.78 19.45
CA TYR A 38 5.93 0.56 19.76
C TYR A 38 4.97 0.23 18.61
N PRO A 39 5.42 -0.53 17.60
CA PRO A 39 4.62 -0.85 16.43
C PRO A 39 3.32 -1.55 16.82
N LYS A 40 2.20 -1.03 16.34
CA LYS A 40 0.88 -1.63 16.55
C LYS A 40 0.33 -2.15 15.23
N LYS A 41 -0.24 -3.35 15.27
CA LYS A 41 -0.95 -3.94 14.14
C LYS A 41 -2.40 -3.48 14.19
N VAL A 42 -2.82 -2.74 13.16
CA VAL A 42 -4.15 -2.15 13.07
C VAL A 42 -4.86 -2.68 11.84
N CYS A 43 -6.06 -3.24 12.03
CA CYS A 43 -6.88 -3.77 10.95
C CYS A 43 -7.83 -2.69 10.43
N PHE A 44 -7.89 -2.55 9.12
CA PHE A 44 -8.75 -1.61 8.39
C PHE A 44 -9.65 -2.37 7.43
N SER A 45 -10.84 -1.81 7.19
CA SER A 45 -11.80 -2.31 6.21
C SER A 45 -11.96 -1.34 5.04
N THR A 46 -11.97 -1.88 3.83
CA THR A 46 -12.35 -1.17 2.60
C THR A 46 -13.60 -1.79 2.02
N TRP A 47 -14.40 -0.96 1.33
CA TRP A 47 -15.69 -1.33 0.80
C TRP A 47 -15.88 -0.81 -0.62
N GLY A 48 -16.54 -1.58 -1.48
CA GLY A 48 -16.85 -1.20 -2.86
C GLY A 48 -15.59 -0.88 -3.67
N ASP A 49 -15.62 0.19 -4.46
CA ASP A 49 -14.52 0.58 -5.36
C ASP A 49 -13.18 0.88 -4.65
N LYS A 50 -13.21 1.05 -3.32
CA LYS A 50 -12.00 1.29 -2.52
C LYS A 50 -11.14 0.03 -2.36
N THR A 51 -11.71 -1.15 -2.55
CA THR A 51 -10.92 -2.39 -2.54
C THR A 51 -9.93 -2.41 -3.70
N ASP A 52 -10.27 -1.82 -4.86
CA ASP A 52 -9.35 -1.69 -5.99
C ASP A 52 -8.19 -0.74 -5.72
N ILE A 53 -8.37 0.25 -4.84
CA ILE A 53 -7.26 1.10 -4.37
C ILE A 53 -6.25 0.25 -3.58
N LEU A 54 -6.74 -0.62 -2.69
CA LEU A 54 -5.88 -1.51 -1.90
C LEU A 54 -5.11 -2.50 -2.79
N LYS A 55 -5.69 -2.96 -3.91
CA LYS A 55 -5.03 -3.87 -4.86
C LYS A 55 -3.76 -3.28 -5.47
N LYS A 56 -3.62 -1.96 -5.53
CA LYS A 56 -2.43 -1.28 -6.08
C LYS A 56 -1.18 -1.38 -5.20
N PHE A 57 -1.34 -1.68 -3.92
CA PHE A 57 -0.24 -1.79 -2.97
C PHE A 57 0.14 -3.25 -2.72
N SER A 58 1.36 -3.53 -2.29
CA SER A 58 1.84 -4.86 -1.92
C SER A 58 2.17 -4.93 -0.43
N GLU A 59 2.15 -6.15 0.13
CA GLU A 59 2.66 -6.36 1.49
C GLU A 59 4.12 -5.92 1.54
N GLY A 60 4.46 -5.00 2.45
CA GLY A 60 5.75 -4.33 2.50
C GLY A 60 5.68 -2.82 2.33
N ASP A 61 4.67 -2.32 1.61
CA ASP A 61 4.58 -0.92 1.25
C ASP A 61 4.21 -0.03 2.44
N ILE A 62 4.77 1.19 2.46
CA ILE A 62 4.39 2.22 3.42
C ILE A 62 3.19 2.97 2.84
N ILE A 63 2.07 2.88 3.56
CA ILE A 63 0.82 3.52 3.16
C ILE A 63 0.30 4.42 4.28
N THR A 64 -0.29 5.53 3.87
CA THR A 64 -1.10 6.40 4.72
C THR A 64 -2.57 6.08 4.46
N VAL A 65 -3.27 5.69 5.51
CA VAL A 65 -4.68 5.29 5.48
C VAL A 65 -5.51 6.37 6.15
N SER A 66 -6.40 7.01 5.39
CA SER A 66 -7.43 7.87 5.96
C SER A 66 -8.71 7.06 6.20
N PHE A 67 -9.24 7.14 7.41
CA PHE A 67 -10.33 6.28 7.86
C PHE A 67 -11.33 6.99 8.76
N ASN A 68 -12.48 6.36 8.94
CA ASN A 68 -13.50 6.74 9.89
C ASN A 68 -13.79 5.56 10.82
N PRO A 69 -13.69 5.73 12.15
CA PRO A 69 -14.10 4.71 13.10
C PRO A 69 -15.62 4.65 13.15
N GLU A 70 -16.17 3.45 13.05
CA GLU A 70 -17.58 3.17 13.23
C GLU A 70 -17.70 2.06 14.26
N SER A 71 -18.50 2.28 15.30
CA SER A 71 -18.74 1.26 16.32
C SER A 71 -20.16 0.75 16.18
N ARG A 72 -20.31 -0.57 16.21
CA ARG A 72 -21.60 -1.25 16.25
C ARG A 72 -21.71 -2.07 17.53
N GLU A 73 -22.86 -1.95 18.17
CA GLU A 73 -23.20 -2.80 19.30
C GLU A 73 -23.79 -4.12 18.80
N TYR A 74 -23.31 -5.23 19.33
CA TYR A 74 -23.88 -6.55 19.13
C TYR A 74 -23.82 -7.32 20.44
N ASN A 75 -24.99 -7.67 20.98
CA ASN A 75 -25.12 -8.44 22.23
C ASN A 75 -24.35 -7.80 23.39
N GLU A 76 -24.60 -6.51 23.65
CA GLU A 76 -23.96 -5.67 24.68
C GLU A 76 -22.43 -5.50 24.52
N ARG A 77 -21.86 -6.01 23.42
CA ARG A 77 -20.45 -5.84 23.07
C ARG A 77 -20.30 -4.85 21.93
N TRP A 78 -19.35 -3.94 22.07
CA TRP A 78 -19.05 -2.94 21.06
C TRP A 78 -17.90 -3.42 20.17
N TYR A 79 -18.11 -3.34 18.86
CA TYR A 79 -17.12 -3.68 17.85
C TYR A 79 -16.82 -2.46 17.02
N THR A 80 -15.56 -2.04 17.01
CA THR A 80 -15.10 -0.90 16.21
C THR A 80 -14.53 -1.41 14.88
N ASP A 81 -15.05 -0.88 13.79
CA ASP A 81 -14.58 -1.08 12.43
C ASP A 81 -13.91 0.23 11.96
N LEU A 82 -12.66 0.15 11.51
CA LEU A 82 -11.94 1.30 10.98
C LEU A 82 -12.10 1.31 9.45
N ARG A 83 -13.09 2.08 8.97
CA ARG A 83 -13.38 2.15 7.53
C ARG A 83 -12.41 3.07 6.83
N ALA A 84 -11.47 2.48 6.09
CA ALA A 84 -10.59 3.21 5.21
C ALA A 84 -11.37 3.75 4.00
N TRP A 85 -11.28 5.05 3.76
CA TRP A 85 -11.90 5.71 2.61
C TRP A 85 -10.89 6.24 1.60
N LYS A 86 -9.63 6.43 2.01
CA LYS A 86 -8.52 6.81 1.14
C LYS A 86 -7.26 6.09 1.62
N ILE A 87 -6.48 5.60 0.66
CA ILE A 87 -5.17 5.00 0.89
C ILE A 87 -4.22 5.68 -0.08
N THR A 88 -3.13 6.22 0.43
CA THR A 88 -2.05 6.83 -0.37
C THR A 88 -0.76 6.12 -0.03
N GLY A 89 -0.04 5.65 -1.04
CA GLY A 89 1.35 5.23 -0.83
C GLY A 89 2.19 6.46 -0.56
N THR A 90 3.18 6.32 0.31
CA THR A 90 4.35 7.19 0.17
C THR A 90 4.99 6.75 -1.14
N GLU A 91 4.97 7.60 -2.16
CA GLU A 91 5.72 7.36 -3.39
C GLU A 91 7.15 6.92 -3.00
N ASN A 92 7.45 5.62 -3.14
CA ASN A 92 8.52 5.31 -4.06
C ASN A 92 7.98 5.85 -5.37
N GLN A 93 8.39 7.07 -5.70
CA GLN A 93 8.44 7.47 -7.08
C GLN A 93 9.03 6.28 -7.79
N ASP A 94 8.35 5.88 -8.85
CA ASP A 94 8.94 5.12 -9.91
C ASP A 94 10.17 5.93 -10.39
N ASN A 95 11.27 5.87 -9.64
CA ASN A 95 12.58 6.31 -10.06
C ASN A 95 13.20 5.10 -10.77
N LYS A 96 12.53 4.72 -11.85
CA LYS A 96 13.11 3.99 -12.95
C LYS A 96 13.17 4.99 -14.09
N GLU A 97 14.18 5.84 -14.09
CA GLU A 97 14.79 6.44 -15.30
C GLU A 97 15.83 7.49 -14.88
N ASP A 98 16.94 7.02 -14.28
CA ASP A 98 18.26 7.64 -14.46
C ASP A 98 19.38 6.72 -13.92
N MET A 99 19.27 5.40 -14.17
CA MET A 99 20.50 4.62 -14.24
C MET A 99 21.07 4.84 -15.64
N PRO A 100 22.26 5.46 -15.80
CA PRO A 100 22.93 5.41 -17.08
C PRO A 100 23.08 3.93 -17.48
N PRO A 101 22.94 3.61 -18.77
CA PRO A 101 23.07 2.24 -19.25
C PRO A 101 24.40 1.64 -18.74
N PRO A 102 24.43 0.33 -18.41
CA PRO A 102 25.66 -0.32 -18.04
C PRO A 102 26.68 -0.15 -19.17
N PHE A 103 27.89 0.26 -18.82
CA PHE A 103 28.99 0.40 -19.76
C PHE A 103 29.25 -0.96 -20.43
N THR A 104 28.97 -1.05 -21.72
CA THR A 104 29.20 -2.26 -22.53
C THR A 104 30.61 -2.24 -23.14
N GLU A 105 31.19 -3.40 -23.42
CA GLU A 105 32.53 -3.50 -24.04
C GLU A 105 32.64 -2.76 -25.39
N ASP A 106 31.51 -2.47 -26.04
CA ASP A 106 31.43 -1.65 -27.27
C ASP A 106 31.70 -0.14 -27.05
N ASP A 107 31.67 0.37 -25.81
CA ASP A 107 31.99 1.77 -25.47
C ASP A 107 33.50 2.00 -25.21
N ILE A 108 34.31 0.94 -25.28
CA ILE A 108 35.76 1.05 -25.18
C ILE A 108 36.27 1.47 -26.57
N PRO A 109 36.77 2.71 -26.76
CA PRO A 109 37.38 3.07 -28.03
C PRO A 109 38.55 2.12 -28.32
N PRO A 110 38.71 1.63 -29.56
CA PRO A 110 39.83 0.79 -29.91
C PRO A 110 41.11 1.52 -29.53
N GLU A 111 42.01 0.85 -28.80
CA GLU A 111 43.35 1.37 -28.52
C GLU A 111 44.01 1.70 -29.86
N GLU A 112 44.13 2.99 -30.17
CA GLU A 112 44.96 3.45 -31.28
C GLU A 112 46.42 3.20 -30.88
N ASP A 113 46.91 2.08 -31.37
CA ASP A 113 48.27 1.56 -31.27
C ASP A 113 49.23 2.43 -32.12
N ASP A 114 49.34 3.72 -31.78
CA ASP A 114 50.18 4.67 -32.52
C ASP A 114 50.92 5.62 -31.57
N LEU A 115 51.86 5.04 -30.80
CA LEU A 115 52.95 5.79 -30.18
C LEU A 115 54.25 5.52 -30.96
N PRO A 116 54.76 6.48 -31.75
CA PRO A 116 56.09 6.37 -32.32
C PRO A 116 57.15 6.50 -31.21
N PHE A 117 58.13 5.59 -31.26
CA PHE A 117 59.35 5.60 -30.43
C PHE A 117 60.26 6.81 -30.73
#